data_AF-A0A7V2G7B1-F1
#
_entry.id   AF-A0A7V2G7B1-F1
#
_cell.length_a   1.000
_cell.length_b   1.000
_cell.length_c   1.000
_cell.angle_alpha   90.00
_cell.angle_beta   90.00
_cell.angle_gamma   90.00
#
_symmetry.space_group_name_H-M   'P 1'
#
loop_
_entity.id
_entity.type
_entity.pdbx_description
1 polymer ?
#
loop_
_entity_poly.entity_id
_entity_poly.type
_entity_poly.pdbx_seq_one_letter_code
_entity_poly.pdbx_strand_id
1 'polypeptide(L)'
;NVSGCLAIGLVAGLTGPQGIFLASPVMRQMVMVGILGGFTTFSSFGLQTFALVSEGDWFRAGLNVVGSVVLCLLAVWLGHIVAAWIQTR
;
A
#
# COMPACT_ATOMS: atom_id res chain seq x y z
N ASN A 1 -3.04 -3.94 -4.85
CA ASN A 1 -2.79 -3.66 -3.41
C ASN A 1 -1.30 -3.62 -3.11
N VAL A 2 -0.57 -4.74 -3.08
CA VAL A 2 0.86 -4.79 -2.69
C VAL A 2 1.74 -3.79 -3.46
N SER A 3 1.66 -3.75 -4.79
CA SER A 3 2.43 -2.78 -5.60
C SER A 3 2.05 -1.32 -5.32
N GLY A 4 0.77 -1.04 -5.05
CA GLY A 4 0.30 0.28 -4.65
C GLY A 4 0.79 0.67 -3.26
N CYS A 5 0.86 -0.30 -2.34
CA CYS A 5 1.45 -0.15 -1.02
C CYS A 5 2.96 0.14 -1.09
N LEU A 6 3.69 -0.53 -1.99
CA LEU A 6 5.09 -0.20 -2.26
C LEU A 6 5.24 1.25 -2.76
N ALA A 7 4.45 1.61 -3.78
CA ALA A 7 4.49 2.94 -4.37
C ALA A 7 4.11 4.04 -3.37
N ILE A 8 3.09 3.83 -2.53
CA ILE A 8 2.66 4.84 -1.56
C ILE A 8 3.71 5.03 -0.46
N GLY A 9 4.40 3.96 -0.02
CA GLY A 9 5.53 4.06 0.90
C GLY A 9 6.71 4.84 0.31
N LEU A 10 7.04 4.59 -0.96
CA LEU A 10 8.07 5.33 -1.68
C LEU A 10 7.73 6.82 -1.78
N VAL A 11 6.52 7.15 -2.26
CA VAL A 11 6.05 8.53 -2.41
C VAL A 11 5.98 9.24 -1.06
N ALA A 12 5.48 8.58 -0.02
CA ALA A 12 5.42 9.11 1.33
C ALA A 12 6.81 9.48 1.87
N GLY A 13 7.80 8.59 1.68
CA GLY A 13 9.18 8.83 2.11
C GLY A 13 9.88 9.92 1.31
N LEU A 14 9.69 9.97 -0.01
CA LEU A 14 10.36 10.92 -0.90
C LEU A 14 9.79 12.35 -0.83
N THR A 15 8.51 12.48 -0.51
CA THR A 15 7.79 13.78 -0.49
C THR A 15 7.44 14.26 0.93
N GLY A 16 7.85 13.50 1.94
CA GLY A 16 7.66 13.82 3.36
C GLY A 16 8.44 15.06 3.80
N PRO A 17 8.27 15.52 5.06
CA PRO A 17 9.01 16.67 5.59
C PRO A 17 10.54 16.56 5.50
N GLN A 18 11.05 15.32 5.55
CA GLN A 18 12.48 15.01 5.42
C GLN A 18 12.86 14.56 4.00
N GLY A 19 11.89 14.49 3.08
CA GLY A 19 12.08 13.99 1.73
C GLY A 19 12.83 14.97 0.83
N ILE A 20 13.56 14.44 -0.16
CA ILE A 20 14.32 15.25 -1.13
C ILE A 20 13.42 15.98 -2.14
N PHE A 21 12.17 15.55 -2.34
CA PHE A 21 11.25 16.18 -3.27
C PHE A 21 10.27 17.08 -2.53
N LEU A 22 10.33 18.38 -2.81
CA LEU A 22 9.34 19.33 -2.31
C LEU A 22 8.05 19.21 -3.13
N ALA A 23 7.06 18.51 -2.57
CA ALA A 23 5.73 18.39 -3.19
C ALA A 23 4.70 19.18 -2.37
N SER A 24 3.83 19.91 -3.06
CA SER A 24 2.72 20.62 -2.40
C SER A 24 1.77 19.61 -1.72
N PRO A 25 1.09 19.98 -0.63
CA PRO A 25 0.12 19.10 0.03
C PRO A 25 -0.96 18.58 -0.93
N VAL A 26 -1.41 19.43 -1.86
CA VAL A 26 -2.40 19.07 -2.88
C VAL A 26 -1.87 17.98 -3.82
N MET A 27 -0.62 18.11 -4.29
CA MET A 27 -0.01 17.11 -5.17
C MET A 27 0.14 15.76 -4.44
N ARG A 28 0.59 15.79 -3.18
CA ARG A 28 0.70 14.59 -2.35
C ARG A 28 -0.66 13.91 -2.18
N GLN A 29 -1.71 14.69 -1.92
CA GLN A 29 -3.06 14.16 -1.77
C GLN A 29 -3.60 13.58 -3.08
N MET A 30 -3.42 14.26 -4.21
CA MET A 30 -3.82 13.76 -5.53
C MET A 30 -3.15 12.41 -5.85
N VAL A 31 -1.85 12.28 -5.60
CA VAL A 31 -1.12 11.03 -5.88
C VAL A 31 -1.47 9.93 -4.87
N MET A 32 -1.37 10.21 -3.58
CA MET A 32 -1.52 9.18 -2.54
C MET A 32 -2.98 8.76 -2.33
N VAL A 33 -3.91 9.72 -2.29
CA VAL A 33 -5.34 9.43 -2.07
C VAL A 33 -6.06 9.21 -3.39
N GLY A 34 -5.77 10.01 -4.42
CA GLY A 34 -6.42 9.87 -5.73
C GLY A 34 -5.90 8.66 -6.51
N ILE A 35 -4.67 8.74 -7.01
CA ILE A 35 -4.11 7.73 -7.91
C ILE A 35 -3.89 6.40 -7.18
N LEU A 36 -3.11 6.41 -6.09
CA LEU A 36 -2.75 5.19 -5.37
C LEU A 36 -3.93 4.63 -4.57
N GLY A 37 -4.80 5.51 -4.05
CA GLY A 37 -6.06 5.12 -3.43
C GLY A 37 -7.04 4.48 -4.42
N GLY A 38 -7.12 4.96 -5.66
CA GLY A 38 -7.93 4.33 -6.72
C GLY A 38 -7.30 3.08 -7.33
N PHE A 39 -5.97 2.98 -7.35
CA PHE A 39 -5.23 1.80 -7.82
C PHE A 39 -5.30 0.62 -6.85
N THR A 40 -5.48 0.89 -5.57
CA THR A 40 -5.66 -0.14 -4.53
C THR A 40 -7.15 -0.27 -4.19
N THR A 41 -7.56 -1.46 -3.74
CA THR A 41 -8.96 -1.71 -3.42
C THR A 41 -9.07 -2.64 -2.21
N PHE A 42 -9.66 -2.13 -1.13
CA PHE A 42 -10.01 -2.94 0.03
C PHE A 42 -11.35 -3.64 -0.16
N SER A 43 -12.28 -3.05 -0.92
CA SER A 43 -13.61 -3.63 -1.16
C SER A 43 -13.54 -4.94 -1.94
N SER A 44 -12.72 -5.01 -3.00
CA SER A 44 -12.55 -6.25 -3.77
C SER A 44 -11.88 -7.35 -2.94
N PHE A 45 -10.91 -7.00 -2.10
CA PHE A 45 -10.29 -7.91 -1.14
C PHE A 45 -11.32 -8.45 -0.12
N GLY A 46 -12.18 -7.57 0.40
CA GLY A 46 -13.26 -7.95 1.31
C GLY A 46 -14.28 -8.88 0.66
N LEU A 47 -14.68 -8.60 -0.58
CA LEU A 47 -15.62 -9.45 -1.33
C LEU A 47 -15.04 -10.85 -1.60
N GLN A 48 -13.77 -10.95 -1.98
CA GLN A 48 -13.09 -12.25 -2.17
C GLN A 48 -12.99 -13.03 -0.87
N THR A 49 -12.65 -12.35 0.22
CA THR A 49 -12.58 -12.98 1.55
C THR A 49 -13.95 -13.48 2.00
N PHE A 50 -14.99 -12.67 1.79
CA PHE A 50 -16.37 -13.04 2.12
C PHE A 50 -16.87 -14.23 1.30
N ALA A 51 -16.51 -14.29 0.01
CA ALA A 51 -16.84 -15.44 -0.85
C ALA A 51 -16.23 -16.73 -0.31
N LEU A 52 -14.94 -16.72 0.05
CA LEU A 52 -14.25 -17.89 0.64
C LEU A 52 -14.90 -18.33 1.96
N VAL A 53 -15.26 -17.37 2.82
CA VAL A 53 -15.98 -17.67 4.07
C VAL A 53 -17.35 -18.28 3.80
N SER A 54 -18.09 -17.74 2.83
CA SER A 54 -19.43 -18.22 2.46
C SER A 54 -19.39 -19.64 1.87
N GLU A 55 -18.30 -19.99 1.18
CA GLU A 55 -18.02 -21.33 0.66
C GLU A 55 -17.51 -22.30 1.75
N GLY A 56 -17.27 -21.82 2.98
CA GLY A 56 -16.74 -22.62 4.09
C GLY A 56 -15.22 -22.84 4.04
N ASP A 57 -14.50 -22.22 3.10
CA ASP A 57 -13.04 -22.34 2.96
C ASP A 57 -12.31 -21.34 3.88
N TRP A 58 -12.39 -21.62 5.18
CA TRP A 58 -11.79 -20.81 6.23
C TRP A 58 -10.26 -20.70 6.13
N PHE A 59 -9.61 -21.75 5.62
CA PHE A 59 -8.16 -21.76 5.47
C PHE A 59 -7.70 -20.75 4.42
N ARG A 60 -8.30 -20.77 3.22
CA ARG A 60 -7.97 -19.79 2.18
C ARG A 60 -8.43 -18.39 2.56
N ALA A 61 -9.57 -18.24 3.23
CA ALA A 61 -10.00 -16.94 3.74
C ALA A 61 -8.96 -16.34 4.71
N GLY A 62 -8.49 -17.13 5.68
CA GLY A 62 -7.44 -16.72 6.62
C GLY A 62 -6.12 -16.39 5.91
N LEU A 63 -5.70 -17.23 4.95
CA LEU A 63 -4.49 -16.98 4.16
C LEU A 63 -4.60 -15.70 3.33
N ASN A 64 -5.76 -15.43 2.72
CA ASN A 64 -6.00 -14.22 1.95
C ASN A 64 -5.89 -12.98 2.85
N VAL A 65 -6.51 -12.99 4.03
CA VAL A 65 -6.46 -11.87 4.98
C VAL A 65 -5.05 -11.63 5.48
N VAL A 66 -4.44 -12.64 6.11
CA VAL A 66 -3.12 -12.51 6.74
C VAL A 66 -2.06 -12.24 5.69
N GLY A 67 -2.06 -13.00 4.59
CA GLY A 67 -1.12 -12.84 3.49
C GLY A 67 -1.21 -11.46 2.85
N SER A 68 -2.43 -10.99 2.53
CA SER A 68 -2.60 -9.66 1.93
C SER A 68 -2.14 -8.54 2.85
N VAL A 69 -2.52 -8.58 4.14
CA VAL A 69 -2.14 -7.55 5.11
C VAL A 69 -0.63 -7.53 5.31
N VAL A 70 -0.01 -8.68 5.55
CA VAL A 70 1.45 -8.79 5.77
C VAL A 70 2.21 -8.30 4.54
N LEU A 71 1.86 -8.77 3.34
CA LEU A 71 2.54 -8.35 2.11
C LEU A 71 2.37 -6.86 1.83
N CYS A 72 1.19 -6.29 2.09
CA CYS A 72 0.96 -4.85 1.92
C CYS A 72 1.78 -4.02 2.91
N LEU A 73 1.82 -4.40 4.19
CA LEU A 73 2.62 -3.70 5.21
C LEU A 73 4.11 -3.79 4.90
N LEU A 74 4.62 -4.98 4.53
CA LEU A 74 6.00 -5.16 4.09
C LEU A 74 6.31 -4.30 2.86
N ALA A 75 5.39 -4.21 1.91
CA ALA A 75 5.56 -3.37 0.73
C ALA A 75 5.66 -1.87 1.10
N VAL A 76 4.78 -1.36 1.97
CA VAL A 76 4.90 0.03 2.47
C VAL A 76 6.26 0.27 3.13
N TRP A 77 6.67 -0.64 4.01
CA TRP A 77 7.94 -0.55 4.73
C TRP A 77 9.14 -0.55 3.77
N LEU A 78 9.17 -1.47 2.80
CA LEU A 78 10.21 -1.52 1.78
C LEU A 78 10.23 -0.24 0.93
N GLY A 79 9.06 0.30 0.55
CA GLY A 79 8.98 1.56 -0.18
C GLY A 79 9.60 2.72 0.60
N HIS A 80 9.34 2.79 1.91
CA HIS A 80 9.96 3.75 2.80
C HIS A 80 11.48 3.57 2.91
N ILE A 81 11.99 2.34 3.02
CA ILE A 81 13.44 2.06 3.04
C ILE A 81 14.10 2.51 1.74
N VAL A 82 13.51 2.17 0.60
CA VAL A 82 14.04 2.58 -0.71
C VAL A 82 14.06 4.10 -0.82
N ALA A 83 13.00 4.77 -0.39
CA ALA A 83 12.97 6.23 -0.34
C ALA A 83 14.08 6.80 0.54
N ALA A 84 14.32 6.24 1.74
CA ALA A 84 15.40 6.68 2.62
C ALA A 84 16.78 6.44 1.99
N TRP A 85 16.98 5.30 1.35
CA TRP A 85 18.24 4.97 0.67
C TRP A 85 18.56 5.93 -0.48
N ILE A 86 17.55 6.31 -1.27
CA ILE A 86 17.68 7.32 -2.34
C ILE A 86 18.12 8.68 -1.77
N GLN A 87 17.63 9.06 -0.59
CA GLN A 87 17.96 10.36 0.03
C GLN A 87 19.37 10.42 0.62
N THR A 88 19.93 9.26 0.96
CA THR A 88 21.31 9.16 1.50
C THR A 88 22.39 9.13 0.42
N ARG A 89 22.01 9.10 -0.86
CA ARG A 89 22.91 9.24 -2.01
C ARG A 89 22.88 10.66 -2.53
#